data_AF-A0A843VA58-F1
#
_entry.id   AF-A0A843VA58-F1
#
_cell.length_a   1.000
_cell.length_b   1.000
_cell.length_c   1.000
_cell.angle_alpha   90.00
_cell.angle_beta   90.00
_cell.angle_gamma   90.00
#
_symmetry.space_group_name_H-M   'P 1'
#
loop_
_entity.id
_entity.type
_entity.pdbx_description
1 polymer ?
#
loop_
_entity_poly.entity_id
_entity_poly.type
_entity_poly.pdbx_seq_one_letter_code
_entity_poly.pdbx_strand_id
1 'polypeptide(L)'
;MNPPGARHSCLRLRLSDGTGGAGVVFVKGTWFAARFDLSITDGLDAWTCNATEAEVRQRAEQWDQLVPEYIALAERYLGSQQPGSVYKFEDAGNGQRRLSWTFEKQGTRLEWRWKCQPSSDNKQTTVGILDFLMDANISLS
;
A
#
# COMPACT_ATOMS: atom_id res chain seq x y z
N MET A 1 -14.49 -9.09 12.00
CA MET A 1 -14.04 -10.49 11.76
C MET A 1 -13.22 -10.49 10.49
N ASN A 2 -11.96 -10.94 10.55
CA ASN A 2 -11.12 -11.06 9.36
C ASN A 2 -11.65 -12.20 8.47
N PRO A 3 -11.77 -12.02 7.15
CA PRO A 3 -12.17 -13.10 6.26
C PRO A 3 -11.10 -14.22 6.31
N PRO A 4 -11.49 -15.50 6.36
CA PRO A 4 -10.55 -16.60 6.37
C PRO A 4 -9.67 -16.55 5.09
N GLY A 5 -8.35 -16.52 5.28
CA GLY A 5 -7.37 -16.52 4.18
C GLY A 5 -6.77 -15.17 3.78
N ALA A 6 -7.15 -14.06 4.42
CA ALA A 6 -6.49 -12.77 4.19
C ALA A 6 -5.23 -12.59 5.05
N ARG A 7 -4.12 -12.22 4.41
CA ARG A 7 -2.87 -11.83 5.08
C ARG A 7 -2.88 -10.31 5.30
N HIS A 8 -2.15 -9.84 6.29
CA HIS A 8 -2.11 -8.42 6.63
C HIS A 8 -0.68 -7.94 6.78
N SER A 9 -0.40 -6.72 6.37
CA SER A 9 0.85 -6.03 6.65
C SER A 9 0.56 -4.59 7.10
N CYS A 10 1.47 -4.01 7.86
CA CYS A 10 1.44 -2.58 8.15
C CYS A 10 2.86 -2.02 8.15
N LEU A 11 3.07 -0.94 7.41
CA LEU A 11 4.38 -0.32 7.21
C LEU A 11 4.30 1.17 7.49
N ARG A 12 5.20 1.67 8.35
CA ARG A 12 5.54 3.09 8.43
C ARG A 12 6.43 3.43 7.23
N LEU A 13 5.82 3.92 6.16
CA LEU A 13 6.49 4.18 4.89
C LEU A 13 7.11 5.58 4.87
N ARG A 14 8.42 5.67 4.63
CA ARG A 14 9.10 6.94 4.37
C ARG A 14 9.03 7.27 2.89
N LEU A 15 8.49 8.44 2.58
CA LEU A 15 8.36 8.94 1.22
C LEU A 15 9.66 9.63 0.78
N SER A 16 9.88 9.62 -0.53
CA SER A 16 10.96 10.33 -1.21
C SER A 16 10.39 11.57 -1.89
N ASP A 17 9.89 12.51 -1.11
CA ASP A 17 9.40 13.80 -1.58
C ASP A 17 10.58 14.75 -1.84
N GLY A 18 10.67 15.23 -3.09
CA GLY A 18 11.70 16.17 -3.55
C GLY A 18 11.63 17.58 -2.93
N THR A 19 10.90 17.76 -1.83
CA THR A 19 10.66 19.03 -1.15
C THR A 19 11.01 18.94 0.33
N GLY A 20 12.27 18.59 0.64
CA GLY A 20 12.96 19.01 1.88
C GLY A 20 12.47 18.47 3.23
N GLY A 21 11.38 17.72 3.30
CA GLY A 21 10.91 17.06 4.52
C GLY A 21 10.34 15.70 4.18
N ALA A 22 11.03 14.63 4.60
CA ALA A 22 10.61 13.25 4.35
C ALA A 22 9.22 12.99 4.93
N GLY A 23 8.19 13.05 4.09
CA GLY A 23 6.83 12.69 4.46
C GLY A 23 6.77 11.23 4.91
N VAL A 24 5.93 10.95 5.90
CA VAL A 24 5.69 9.59 6.39
C VAL A 24 4.21 9.30 6.32
N VAL A 25 3.87 8.14 5.81
CA VAL A 25 2.52 7.59 5.85
C VAL A 25 2.55 6.19 6.44
N PHE A 26 1.47 5.79 7.10
CA PHE A 26 1.27 4.40 7.51
C PHE A 26 0.39 3.72 6.49
N VAL A 27 0.83 2.57 5.98
CA VAL A 27 0.12 1.78 4.98
C VAL A 27 -0.20 0.43 5.57
N LYS A 28 -1.49 0.15 5.75
CA LYS A 28 -2.01 -1.17 6.10
C LYS A 28 -2.51 -1.86 4.84
N GLY A 29 -1.93 -3.01 4.51
CA GLY A 29 -2.37 -3.86 3.42
C GLY A 29 -3.16 -5.06 3.92
N THR A 30 -4.26 -5.37 3.24
CA THR A 30 -5.01 -6.63 3.37
C THR A 30 -4.89 -7.37 2.04
N TRP A 31 -4.23 -8.52 2.07
CA TRP A 31 -3.80 -9.26 0.90
C TRP A 31 -4.63 -10.54 0.74
N PHE A 32 -5.27 -10.68 -0.41
CA PHE A 32 -5.98 -11.91 -0.82
C PHE A 32 -5.22 -12.56 -1.98
N ALA A 33 -5.66 -13.75 -2.40
CA ALA A 33 -4.98 -14.49 -3.49
C ALA A 33 -4.91 -13.71 -4.82
N ALA A 34 -5.91 -12.88 -5.13
CA ALA A 34 -6.02 -12.19 -6.41
C ALA A 34 -6.50 -10.72 -6.32
N ARG A 35 -6.65 -10.17 -5.11
CA ARG A 35 -7.05 -8.79 -4.85
C ARG A 35 -6.35 -8.26 -3.61
N PHE A 36 -6.36 -6.95 -3.40
CA PHE A 36 -5.89 -6.37 -2.14
C PHE A 36 -6.65 -5.09 -1.80
N ASP A 37 -6.65 -4.77 -0.51
CA ASP A 37 -7.16 -3.51 0.01
C ASP A 37 -6.02 -2.79 0.75
N LEU A 38 -5.83 -1.50 0.47
CA LEU A 38 -4.91 -0.65 1.21
C LEU A 38 -5.70 0.38 2.01
N SER A 39 -5.28 0.62 3.24
CA SER A 39 -5.66 1.75 4.06
C SER A 39 -4.40 2.55 4.39
N ILE A 40 -4.43 3.86 4.14
CA ILE A 40 -3.28 4.74 4.26
C ILE A 40 -3.66 5.93 5.13
N THR A 41 -2.77 6.37 6.02
CA THR A 41 -2.95 7.59 6.81
C THR A 41 -1.63 8.34 6.96
N ASP A 42 -1.67 9.67 6.96
CA ASP A 42 -0.55 10.54 7.37
C ASP A 42 -0.69 11.02 8.82
N GLY A 43 -1.74 10.57 9.52
CA GLY A 43 -2.11 10.97 10.88
C GLY A 43 -3.16 12.10 10.93
N LEU A 44 -3.38 12.83 9.84
CA LEU A 44 -4.42 13.85 9.71
C LEU A 44 -5.55 13.36 8.80
N ASP A 45 -5.19 12.91 7.61
CA ASP A 45 -6.09 12.40 6.56
C ASP A 45 -5.87 10.92 6.31
N ALA A 46 -6.86 10.28 5.68
CA ALA A 46 -6.77 8.88 5.31
C ALA A 46 -7.29 8.60 3.90
N TRP A 47 -6.75 7.54 3.30
CA TRP A 47 -7.09 7.09 1.95
C TRP A 47 -7.26 5.58 1.92
N THR A 48 -8.08 5.12 0.97
CA THR A 48 -8.28 3.70 0.70
C THR A 48 -8.03 3.38 -0.77
N CYS A 49 -7.59 2.16 -1.04
CA CYS A 49 -7.48 1.61 -2.38
C CYS A 49 -7.99 0.18 -2.37
N ASN A 50 -9.05 -0.08 -3.12
CA ASN A 50 -9.65 -1.41 -3.23
C ASN A 50 -9.34 -1.98 -4.62
N ALA A 51 -8.20 -2.67 -4.74
CA ALA A 51 -7.77 -3.25 -6.00
C ALA A 51 -8.56 -4.54 -6.25
N THR A 52 -9.52 -4.49 -7.18
CA THR A 52 -10.35 -5.65 -7.52
C THR A 52 -9.56 -6.72 -8.27
N GLU A 53 -10.08 -7.95 -8.29
CA GLU A 53 -9.44 -9.05 -9.00
C GLU A 53 -9.25 -8.77 -10.50
N ALA A 54 -10.24 -8.11 -11.13
CA ALA A 54 -10.17 -7.73 -12.53
C ALA A 54 -9.05 -6.70 -12.80
N GLU A 55 -8.95 -5.66 -11.96
CA GLU A 55 -7.91 -4.64 -12.10
C GLU A 55 -6.52 -5.20 -11.81
N VAL A 56 -6.38 -6.04 -10.78
CA VAL A 56 -5.12 -6.74 -10.47
C VAL A 56 -4.70 -7.63 -11.63
N ARG A 57 -5.61 -8.41 -12.20
CA ARG A 57 -5.33 -9.26 -13.38
C ARG A 57 -4.84 -8.42 -14.56
N GLN A 58 -5.54 -7.33 -14.87
CA GLN A 58 -5.15 -6.43 -15.95
C GLN A 58 -3.75 -5.81 -15.72
N ARG A 59 -3.42 -5.45 -14.47
CA ARG A 59 -2.09 -4.94 -14.11
C ARG A 59 -1.01 -6.02 -14.16
N ALA A 60 -1.33 -7.24 -13.77
CA ALA A 60 -0.43 -8.37 -13.83
C ALA A 60 -0.02 -8.65 -15.30
N GLU A 61 -1.02 -8.72 -16.19
CA GLU A 61 -0.84 -8.90 -17.64
C GLU A 61 0.04 -7.80 -18.27
N GLN A 62 -0.13 -6.54 -17.86
CA GLN A 62 0.70 -5.42 -18.36
C GLN A 62 2.21 -5.60 -18.15
N TRP A 63 2.61 -6.39 -17.15
CA TRP A 63 4.03 -6.65 -16.87
C TRP A 63 4.43 -8.10 -17.14
N ASP A 64 3.59 -8.86 -17.85
CA ASP A 64 3.81 -10.27 -18.15
C ASP A 64 4.20 -11.06 -16.88
N GLN A 65 3.30 -11.03 -15.90
CA GLN A 65 3.47 -11.73 -14.62
C GLN A 65 2.18 -12.42 -14.20
N LEU A 66 2.28 -13.45 -13.37
CA LEU A 66 1.11 -14.11 -12.82
C LEU A 66 0.49 -13.24 -11.70
N VAL A 67 -0.84 -13.33 -11.53
CA VAL A 67 -1.54 -12.59 -10.47
C VAL A 67 -0.94 -12.82 -9.07
N PRO A 68 -0.63 -14.07 -8.65
CA PRO A 68 0.00 -14.30 -7.35
C PRO A 68 1.37 -13.63 -7.21
N GLU A 69 2.15 -13.53 -8.29
CA GLU A 69 3.45 -12.87 -8.29
C GLU A 69 3.30 -11.35 -8.13
N TYR A 70 2.29 -10.75 -8.79
CA TYR A 70 1.99 -9.34 -8.62
C TYR A 70 1.56 -8.99 -7.19
N ILE A 71 0.69 -9.82 -6.60
CA ILE A 71 0.26 -9.65 -5.21
C ILE A 71 1.46 -9.81 -4.26
N ALA A 72 2.27 -10.86 -4.43
CA ALA A 72 3.44 -11.10 -3.59
C ALA A 72 4.47 -9.96 -3.71
N LEU A 73 4.64 -9.39 -4.90
CA LEU A 73 5.48 -8.22 -5.12
C LEU A 73 4.97 -7.01 -4.33
N ALA A 74 3.67 -6.71 -4.41
CA ALA A 74 3.06 -5.61 -3.67
C ALA A 74 3.14 -5.82 -2.14
N GLU A 75 2.83 -7.03 -1.68
CA GLU A 75 2.91 -7.41 -0.27
C GLU A 75 4.33 -7.28 0.27
N ARG A 76 5.35 -7.69 -0.49
CA ARG A 76 6.75 -7.54 -0.09
C ARG A 76 7.15 -6.06 0.07
N TYR A 77 6.77 -5.22 -0.89
CA TYR A 77 7.18 -3.80 -0.91
C TYR A 77 6.40 -2.91 0.06
N LEU A 78 5.18 -3.32 0.43
CA LEU A 78 4.33 -2.64 1.41
C LEU A 78 4.28 -3.37 2.77
N GLY A 79 4.94 -4.51 2.91
CA GLY A 79 5.21 -5.18 4.18
C GLY A 79 6.54 -4.76 4.79
N SER A 80 7.52 -4.39 3.96
CA SER A 80 8.79 -3.81 4.40
C SER A 80 9.36 -2.89 3.33
N GLN A 81 9.81 -1.70 3.73
CA GLN A 81 10.37 -0.71 2.81
C GLN A 81 11.66 -1.24 2.18
N GLN A 82 11.68 -1.36 0.85
CA GLN A 82 12.79 -1.96 0.11
C GLN A 82 13.94 -0.96 -0.12
N PRO A 83 15.20 -1.36 0.15
CA PRO A 83 16.36 -0.53 -0.18
C PRO A 83 16.43 -0.19 -1.67
N GLY A 84 16.89 1.02 -2.01
CA GLY A 84 17.04 1.50 -3.40
C GLY A 84 15.73 1.84 -4.12
N SER A 85 14.57 1.53 -3.52
CA SER A 85 13.26 1.84 -4.08
C SER A 85 12.83 3.24 -3.68
N VAL A 86 12.31 4.00 -4.65
CA VAL A 86 11.80 5.36 -4.43
C VAL A 86 10.30 5.26 -4.24
N TYR A 87 9.81 5.64 -3.06
CA TYR A 87 8.39 5.60 -2.73
C TYR A 87 7.79 7.00 -2.76
N LYS A 88 6.58 7.12 -3.32
CA LYS A 88 5.89 8.39 -3.48
C LYS A 88 4.41 8.26 -3.12
N PHE A 89 3.86 9.36 -2.62
CA PHE A 89 2.44 9.51 -2.35
C PHE A 89 1.96 10.88 -2.84
N GLU A 90 1.79 10.97 -4.15
CA GLU A 90 1.60 12.23 -4.86
C GLU A 90 0.12 12.61 -4.94
N ASP A 91 -0.16 13.92 -5.00
CA ASP A 91 -1.50 14.41 -5.28
C ASP A 91 -1.98 13.92 -6.66
N ALA A 92 -3.20 13.43 -6.72
CA ALA A 92 -3.88 12.97 -7.94
C ALA A 92 -5.17 13.76 -8.22
N GLY A 93 -5.39 14.87 -7.50
CA GLY A 93 -6.55 15.75 -7.64
C GLY A 93 -7.79 15.25 -6.89
N ASN A 94 -8.71 16.16 -6.57
CA ASN A 94 -9.96 15.84 -5.86
C ASN A 94 -9.74 15.11 -4.52
N GLY A 95 -8.67 15.45 -3.80
CA GLY A 95 -8.25 14.79 -2.56
C GLY A 95 -7.68 13.38 -2.74
N GLN A 96 -7.71 12.83 -3.96
CA GLN A 96 -7.15 11.52 -4.25
C GLN A 96 -5.62 11.60 -4.25
N ARG A 97 -4.98 10.51 -3.85
CA ARG A 97 -3.53 10.37 -3.84
C ARG A 97 -3.12 9.20 -4.71
N ARG A 98 -1.88 9.18 -5.15
CA ARG A 98 -1.30 8.05 -5.90
C ARG A 98 -0.11 7.51 -5.13
N LEU A 99 -0.24 6.28 -4.64
CA LEU A 99 0.85 5.53 -4.05
C LEU A 99 1.66 4.90 -5.18
N SER A 100 2.97 5.15 -5.20
CA SER A 100 3.87 4.46 -6.12
C SER A 100 5.20 4.08 -5.48
N TRP A 101 5.85 3.08 -6.06
CA TRP A 101 7.26 2.80 -5.81
C TRP A 101 7.96 2.24 -7.03
N THR A 102 9.27 2.46 -7.10
CA THR A 102 10.10 1.86 -8.14
C THR A 102 10.62 0.48 -7.75
N PHE A 103 10.75 -0.43 -8.69
CA PHE A 103 11.42 -1.73 -8.51
C PHE A 103 12.16 -2.13 -9.79
N GLU A 104 13.12 -3.03 -9.68
CA GLU A 104 13.87 -3.57 -10.83
C GLU A 104 13.31 -4.94 -11.24
N LYS A 105 13.07 -5.14 -12.55
CA LYS A 105 12.74 -6.44 -13.15
C LYS A 105 13.58 -6.60 -14.41
N GLN A 106 14.40 -7.65 -14.46
CA GLN A 106 15.26 -7.98 -15.62
C GLN A 106 16.13 -6.79 -16.11
N GLY A 107 16.68 -6.01 -15.18
CA GLY A 107 17.51 -4.83 -15.50
C GLY A 107 16.72 -3.60 -15.96
N THR A 108 15.39 -3.64 -15.91
CA THR A 108 14.51 -2.50 -16.20
C THR A 108 13.88 -1.98 -14.92
N ARG A 109 14.01 -0.67 -14.71
CA ARG A 109 13.34 0.04 -13.62
C ARG A 109 11.88 0.30 -13.97
N LEU A 110 10.98 -0.29 -13.20
CA LEU A 110 9.53 -0.15 -13.34
C LEU A 110 8.96 0.62 -12.15
N GLU A 111 7.74 1.15 -12.32
CA GLU A 111 7.00 1.83 -11.27
C GLU A 111 5.66 1.14 -11.01
N TRP A 112 5.48 0.60 -9.80
CA TRP A 112 4.19 0.14 -9.32
C TRP A 112 3.41 1.35 -8.85
N ARG A 113 2.13 1.48 -9.25
CA ARG A 113 1.32 2.63 -8.88
C ARG A 113 -0.17 2.31 -8.78
N TRP A 114 -0.80 2.79 -7.71
CA TRP A 114 -2.24 2.71 -7.50
C TRP A 114 -2.82 4.02 -7.01
N LYS A 115 -4.05 4.30 -7.43
CA LYS A 115 -4.79 5.48 -7.05
C LYS A 115 -5.60 5.19 -5.79
N CYS A 116 -5.52 6.07 -4.82
CA CYS A 116 -6.17 5.96 -3.53
C CYS A 116 -7.21 7.09 -3.41
N GLN A 117 -8.41 6.72 -3.00
CA GLN A 117 -9.53 7.63 -2.78
C GLN A 117 -9.46 8.16 -1.34
N PRO A 118 -9.91 9.40 -1.07
CA PRO A 118 -10.15 9.83 0.30
C PRO A 118 -11.04 8.82 1.02
N SER A 119 -10.71 8.52 2.27
CA SER A 119 -11.60 7.67 3.07
C SER A 119 -12.91 8.39 3.34
N SER A 120 -14.02 7.65 3.35
CA SER A 120 -15.31 8.19 3.78
C SER A 120 -15.34 8.52 5.27
N ASP A 121 -14.49 7.85 6.06
CA ASP A 121 -14.27 8.13 7.48
C ASP A 121 -12.76 8.07 7.80
N ASN A 122 -12.14 9.25 7.79
CA ASN A 122 -10.71 9.41 8.06
C ASN A 122 -10.33 8.95 9.47
N LYS A 123 -11.20 9.20 10.46
CA LYS A 123 -10.92 8.87 11.86
C LYS A 123 -10.95 7.37 12.05
N GLN A 124 -12.00 6.72 11.57
CA GLN A 124 -12.14 5.26 11.69
C GLN A 124 -10.99 4.54 10.96
N THR A 125 -10.59 5.02 9.78
CA THR A 125 -9.50 4.43 9.01
C THR A 125 -8.17 4.56 9.75
N THR A 126 -7.88 5.74 10.30
CA THR A 126 -6.67 6.00 11.07
C THR A 126 -6.63 5.16 12.34
N VAL A 127 -7.73 5.12 13.10
CA VAL A 127 -7.85 4.27 14.30
C VAL A 127 -7.63 2.80 13.96
N GLY A 128 -8.25 2.29 12.89
CA GLY A 128 -8.08 0.89 12.48
C GLY A 128 -6.67 0.50 12.01
N ILE A 129 -5.83 1.48 11.64
CA ILE A 129 -4.40 1.28 11.37
C ILE A 129 -3.61 1.27 12.68
N LEU A 130 -3.89 2.20 13.59
CA LEU A 130 -3.24 2.29 14.90
C LEU A 130 -3.54 1.08 15.77
N ASP A 131 -4.81 0.64 15.84
CA ASP A 131 -5.22 -0.56 16.56
C ASP A 131 -4.46 -1.79 16.07
N PHE A 132 -4.32 -1.95 14.75
CA PHE A 132 -3.55 -3.06 14.17
C PHE A 132 -2.08 -3.03 14.62
N LEU A 133 -1.45 -1.85 14.67
CA LEU A 133 -0.08 -1.69 15.13
C LEU A 133 0.05 -1.99 16.63
N MET A 134 -0.91 -1.53 17.44
CA MET A 134 -0.92 -1.77 18.89
C MET A 134 -1.14 -3.24 19.21
N ASP A 135 -2.12 -3.90 18.57
CA ASP A 135 -2.41 -5.33 18.75
C ASP A 135 -1.21 -6.20 18.38
N ALA A 136 -0.55 -5.90 17.26
CA ALA A 136 0.66 -6.60 16.85
C ALA A 136 1.76 -6.46 17.90
N ASN A 137 1.96 -5.27 18.47
CA ASN A 137 2.96 -5.03 19.50
C ASN A 137 2.64 -5.74 20.83
N ILE A 138 1.36 -5.75 21.25
CA ILE A 138 0.93 -6.47 22.47
C ILE A 138 1.15 -7.98 22.30
N SER A 139 0.85 -8.54 21.13
CA SER A 139 1.01 -9.98 20.86
C SER A 139 2.48 -10.44 20.82
N LEU A 140 3.43 -9.52 20.65
CA LEU A 140 4.86 -9.78 20.61
C LEU A 140 5.55 -9.62 21.98
N SER A 141 4.82 -9.11 23.00
CA SER A 141 5.31 -8.88 24.36
C SER A 141 4.99 -10.04 25.29
#